data_AF-A0A730B0N1-F1
#
_entry.id   AF-A0A730B0N1-F1
#
_cell.length_a   1.000
_cell.length_b   1.000
_cell.length_c   1.000
_cell.angle_alpha   90.00
_cell.angle_beta   90.00
_cell.angle_gamma   90.00
#
_symmetry.space_group_name_H-M   'P 1'
#
loop_
_entity.id
_entity.type
_entity.pdbx_description
1 polymer ?
#
loop_
_entity_poly.entity_id
_entity_poly.type
_entity_poly.pdbx_seq_one_letter_code
_entity_poly.pdbx_strand_id
1 'polypeptide(L)'
;MIKWYRFKNFHSFKEEQFVDLTLKANSSESPLDQQWGDDRIAKVLAVMGANGSGKSNMIKPLAFLSWFCSDSFKSMDNSDSLPIYPHICN
;
A
#
# COMPACT_ATOMS: atom_id res chain seq x y z
N MET A 1 -7.12 -10.99 -3.94
CA MET A 1 -5.90 -10.36 -4.51
C MET A 1 -6.02 -8.85 -4.38
N ILE A 2 -4.94 -8.15 -4.01
CA ILE A 2 -4.95 -6.68 -3.92
C ILE A 2 -4.90 -6.12 -5.34
N LYS A 3 -5.93 -5.36 -5.74
CA LYS A 3 -5.97 -4.64 -7.03
C LYS A 3 -5.26 -3.30 -6.92
N TRP A 4 -5.58 -2.55 -5.89
CA TRP A 4 -5.02 -1.24 -5.61
C TRP A 4 -5.16 -0.92 -4.13
N TYR A 5 -4.40 0.06 -3.66
CA TYR A 5 -4.57 0.67 -2.35
C TYR A 5 -4.28 2.18 -2.42
N ARG A 6 -4.84 2.92 -1.47
CA ARG A 6 -4.64 4.36 -1.36
C ARG A 6 -4.39 4.76 0.09
N PHE A 7 -3.64 5.82 0.29
CA PHE A 7 -3.37 6.38 1.60
C PHE A 7 -3.01 7.86 1.48
N LYS A 8 -3.26 8.63 2.54
CA LYS A 8 -2.96 10.07 2.63
C LYS A 8 -2.45 10.39 4.02
N ASN A 9 -1.63 11.42 4.15
CA ASN A 9 -1.11 11.89 5.43
C ASN A 9 -0.45 10.76 6.25
N PHE A 10 0.49 10.04 5.64
CA PHE A 10 1.09 8.83 6.20
C PHE A 10 2.62 8.86 6.06
N HIS A 11 3.33 8.91 7.20
CA HIS A 11 4.77 9.09 7.30
C HIS A 11 5.31 10.22 6.40
N SER A 12 6.08 9.88 5.37
CA SER A 12 6.69 10.85 4.45
C SER A 12 5.73 11.37 3.38
N PHE A 13 4.49 10.88 3.31
CA PHE A 13 3.51 11.26 2.29
C PHE A 13 2.43 12.17 2.87
N LYS A 14 2.49 13.46 2.49
CA LYS A 14 1.46 14.44 2.82
C LYS A 14 0.18 14.20 2.02
N GLU A 15 0.32 14.16 0.70
CA GLU A 15 -0.79 14.05 -0.23
C GLU A 15 -1.19 12.60 -0.48
N GLU A 16 -2.38 12.42 -1.05
CA GLU A 16 -2.89 11.09 -1.40
C GLU A 16 -1.97 10.40 -2.41
N GLN A 17 -1.70 9.12 -2.15
CA GLN A 17 -1.02 8.23 -3.07
C GLN A 17 -1.97 7.11 -3.47
N PHE A 18 -1.99 6.77 -4.76
CA PHE A 18 -2.75 5.67 -5.32
C PHE A 18 -1.79 4.69 -5.98
N VAL A 19 -1.78 3.45 -5.51
CA VAL A 19 -0.93 2.37 -6.05
C VAL A 19 -1.84 1.33 -6.65
N ASP A 20 -1.71 1.12 -7.97
CA ASP A 20 -2.55 0.25 -8.77
C ASP A 20 -1.72 -0.88 -9.39
N LEU A 21 -2.18 -2.12 -9.20
CA LEU A 21 -1.58 -3.32 -9.75
C LEU A 21 -2.38 -3.85 -10.96
N THR A 22 -3.50 -3.21 -11.32
CA THR A 22 -4.26 -3.57 -12.52
C THR A 22 -3.50 -3.19 -13.78
N LEU A 23 -3.55 -4.08 -14.77
CA LEU A 23 -2.94 -3.89 -16.07
C LEU A 23 -3.99 -3.41 -17.06
N LYS A 24 -3.59 -2.51 -17.94
CA LYS A 24 -4.46 -2.04 -19.02
C LYS A 24 -4.67 -3.16 -20.04
N ALA A 25 -5.78 -3.11 -20.75
CA ALA A 25 -6.09 -4.10 -21.80
C ALA A 25 -5.00 -4.23 -22.88
N ASN A 26 -4.24 -3.17 -23.12
CA ASN A 26 -3.15 -3.13 -24.10
C ASN A 26 -1.75 -3.38 -23.51
N SER A 27 -1.62 -3.75 -22.24
CA SER A 27 -0.34 -4.12 -21.65
C SER A 27 0.18 -5.42 -22.27
N SER A 28 1.50 -5.52 -22.50
CA SER A 28 2.15 -6.78 -22.90
C SER A 28 1.94 -7.86 -21.86
N GLU A 29 1.79 -9.11 -22.29
CA GLU A 29 1.70 -10.24 -21.37
C GLU A 29 3.04 -10.53 -20.69
N SER A 30 2.97 -10.91 -19.42
CA SER A 30 4.12 -11.36 -18.63
C SER A 30 3.75 -12.61 -17.84
N PRO A 31 4.70 -13.55 -17.61
CA PRO A 31 4.49 -14.67 -16.67
C PRO A 31 4.19 -14.20 -15.24
N LEU A 32 4.50 -12.93 -14.93
CA LEU A 32 4.23 -12.28 -13.65
C LEU A 32 2.82 -11.67 -13.59
N ASP A 33 2.01 -11.80 -14.64
CA ASP A 33 0.61 -11.38 -14.63
C ASP A 33 -0.28 -12.51 -14.09
N GLN A 34 -1.48 -12.14 -13.62
CA GLN A 34 -2.50 -13.07 -13.18
C GLN A 34 -3.89 -12.54 -13.57
N GLN A 35 -4.70 -13.37 -14.21
CA GLN A 35 -6.11 -13.05 -14.46
C GLN A 35 -6.90 -13.14 -13.15
N TRP A 36 -7.74 -12.14 -12.87
CA TRP A 36 -8.59 -12.07 -11.69
C TRP A 36 -9.93 -11.39 -11.98
N GLY A 37 -10.96 -12.19 -12.22
CA GLY A 37 -12.22 -11.70 -12.77
C GLY A 37 -11.99 -11.10 -14.14
N ASP A 38 -12.50 -9.90 -14.36
CA ASP A 38 -12.34 -9.16 -15.63
C ASP A 38 -10.99 -8.42 -15.75
N ASP A 39 -10.23 -8.33 -14.66
CA ASP A 39 -8.95 -7.60 -14.64
C ASP A 39 -7.75 -8.56 -14.80
N ARG A 40 -6.70 -8.06 -15.45
CA ARG A 40 -5.36 -8.64 -15.38
C ARG A 40 -4.55 -7.87 -14.34
N ILE A 41 -3.89 -8.57 -13.41
CA ILE A 41 -3.18 -7.97 -12.28
C ILE A 41 -1.70 -8.36 -12.34
N ALA A 42 -0.81 -7.39 -12.13
CA ALA A 42 0.61 -7.65 -11.94
C ALA A 42 0.86 -8.28 -10.55
N LYS A 43 1.49 -9.45 -10.49
CA LYS A 43 1.87 -10.10 -9.22
C LYS A 43 3.05 -9.40 -8.54
N VAL A 44 3.84 -8.65 -9.29
CA VAL A 44 5.08 -8.01 -8.82
C VAL A 44 5.09 -6.55 -9.24
N LEU A 45 5.36 -5.66 -8.29
CA LEU A 45 5.58 -4.23 -8.50
C LEU A 45 6.96 -3.85 -7.96
N ALA A 46 7.76 -3.13 -8.75
CA ALA A 46 9.04 -2.58 -8.32
C ALA A 46 8.89 -1.09 -7.96
N VAL A 47 9.41 -0.71 -6.79
CA VAL A 47 9.40 0.68 -6.31
C VAL A 47 10.84 1.19 -6.27
N MET A 48 11.14 2.20 -7.10
CA MET A 48 12.48 2.76 -7.23
C MET A 48 12.52 4.25 -6.87
N GLY A 49 13.70 4.73 -6.46
CA GLY A 49 13.90 6.13 -6.02
C GLY A 49 15.12 6.29 -5.11
N ALA A 50 15.53 7.54 -4.87
CA ALA A 50 16.70 7.89 -4.06
C ALA A 50 16.57 7.44 -2.59
N ASN A 51 17.70 7.39 -1.86
CA ASN A 51 17.66 7.13 -0.41
C ASN A 51 16.85 8.22 0.30
N GLY A 52 16.01 7.81 1.25
CA GLY A 52 15.10 8.73 1.96
C GLY A 52 13.84 9.13 1.19
N SER A 53 13.63 8.70 -0.06
CA SER A 53 12.47 9.11 -0.87
C SER A 53 11.12 8.50 -0.46
N GLY A 54 11.03 7.82 0.68
CA GLY A 54 9.78 7.23 1.18
C GLY A 54 9.41 5.83 0.67
N LYS A 55 10.28 5.13 -0.08
CA LYS A 55 10.00 3.80 -0.65
C LYS A 55 9.49 2.79 0.40
N SER A 56 10.20 2.67 1.53
CA SER A 56 9.78 1.77 2.62
C SER A 56 8.46 2.22 3.25
N ASN A 57 8.20 3.53 3.32
CA ASN A 57 6.93 4.05 3.83
C ASN A 57 5.76 3.77 2.89
N MET A 58 6.00 3.52 1.59
CA MET A 58 4.94 3.20 0.64
C MET A 58 4.35 1.79 0.86
N ILE A 59 5.13 0.86 1.41
CA ILE A 59 4.69 -0.53 1.68
C ILE A 59 3.98 -0.63 3.04
N LYS A 60 4.32 0.23 3.99
CA LYS A 60 3.78 0.22 5.36
C LYS A 60 2.24 0.30 5.47
N PRO A 61 1.47 1.00 4.60
CA PRO A 61 0.01 0.98 4.65
C PRO A 61 -0.58 -0.44 4.55
N LEU A 62 0.01 -1.31 3.72
CA LEU A 62 -0.44 -2.69 3.60
C LEU A 62 -0.10 -3.51 4.85
N ALA A 63 1.08 -3.30 5.44
CA ALA A 63 1.45 -3.93 6.71
C ALA A 63 0.52 -3.49 7.85
N PHE A 64 0.22 -2.19 7.91
CA PHE A 64 -0.75 -1.64 8.86
C PHE A 64 -2.13 -2.26 8.66
N LEU A 65 -2.67 -2.30 7.44
CA LEU A 65 -3.98 -2.89 7.17
C LEU A 65 -4.03 -4.38 7.53
N SER A 66 -2.98 -5.14 7.22
CA SER A 66 -2.89 -6.56 7.58
C SER A 66 -3.01 -6.77 9.08
N TRP A 67 -2.22 -6.03 9.87
CA TRP A 67 -2.27 -6.09 11.33
C TRP A 67 -3.58 -5.50 11.88
N PHE A 68 -4.03 -4.38 11.33
CA PHE A 68 -5.21 -3.68 11.80
C PHE A 68 -6.46 -4.54 11.67
N CYS A 69 -6.62 -5.24 10.53
CA CYS A 69 -7.76 -6.12 10.31
C CYS A 69 -7.70 -7.43 11.08
N SER A 70 -6.50 -7.94 11.40
CA SER A 70 -6.32 -9.32 11.89
C SER A 70 -6.02 -9.41 13.39
N ASP A 71 -5.35 -8.40 13.94
CA ASP A 71 -4.70 -8.47 15.26
C ASP A 71 -5.00 -7.28 16.18
N SER A 72 -5.37 -6.10 15.64
CA SER A 72 -5.58 -4.90 16.45
C SER A 72 -6.56 -5.12 17.63
N PHE A 73 -7.67 -5.82 17.38
CA PHE A 73 -8.70 -6.12 18.39
C PHE A 73 -8.21 -6.98 19.57
N LYS A 74 -7.07 -7.66 19.41
CA LYS A 74 -6.48 -8.51 20.47
C LYS A 74 -5.42 -7.78 21.26
N SER A 75 -4.80 -6.77 20.67
CA SER A 75 -3.56 -6.16 21.17
C SER A 75 -3.68 -4.69 21.56
N MET A 76 -4.84 -4.07 21.38
CA MET A 76 -5.08 -2.67 21.69
C MET A 76 -6.33 -2.47 22.52
N ASP A 77 -6.26 -1.48 23.42
CA ASP A 77 -7.44 -0.92 24.07
C ASP A 77 -8.01 0.25 23.27
N ASN A 78 -9.28 0.58 23.50
CA ASN A 78 -9.96 1.68 22.78
C ASN A 78 -9.32 3.07 23.02
N SER A 79 -8.53 3.22 24.08
CA SER A 79 -7.79 4.46 24.39
C SER A 79 -6.47 4.57 23.63
N ASP A 80 -5.99 3.48 23.05
CA ASP A 80 -4.69 3.46 22.40
C ASP A 80 -4.74 4.20 21.06
N SER A 81 -3.68 4.96 20.79
CA SER A 81 -3.49 5.56 19.46
C SER A 81 -3.06 4.49 18.46
N LEU A 82 -3.56 4.58 17.23
CA LEU A 82 -3.10 3.73 16.15
C LEU A 82 -1.58 3.92 15.95
N PRO A 83 -0.81 2.84 15.72
CA PRO A 83 0.65 2.89 15.56
C PRO A 83 1.04 3.38 14.15
N ILE A 84 0.51 4.54 13.77
CA ILE A 84 0.78 5.23 12.51
C ILE A 84 1.29 6.64 12.83
N TYR A 85 2.23 7.12 12.02
CA TYR A 85 2.72 8.49 12.15
C TYR A 85 2.17 9.30 10.98
N PRO A 86 1.39 10.35 11.23
CA PRO A 86 0.98 11.25 10.16
C PRO A 86 2.18 12.00 9.59
N HIS A 87 2.00 12.64 8.44
CA HIS A 87 3.03 13.51 7.91
C HIS A 87 3.14 14.78 8.76
N ILE A 88 4.32 14.98 9.37
CA ILE A 88 4.61 16.15 10.19
C ILE A 88 5.68 16.96 9.45
N CYS A 89 5.29 18.11 8.92
CA CYS A 89 6.20 19.20 8.61
C CYS A 89 5.81 20.35 9.52
N ASN A 90 6.72 20.74 10.43
CA ASN A 90 6.65 22.04 11.09
C ASN A 90 6.86 23.17 10.08
#